data_AF-A0A947B765-F1
#
_entry.id   AF-A0A947B765-F1
#
_cell.length_a   1.000
_cell.length_b   1.000
_cell.length_c   1.000
_cell.angle_alpha   90.00
_cell.angle_beta   90.00
_cell.angle_gamma   90.00
#
_symmetry.space_group_name_H-M   'P 1'
#
loop_
_entity.id
_entity.type
_entity.pdbx_description
1 polymer ?
#
loop_
_entity_poly.entity_id
_entity_poly.type
_entity_poly.pdbx_seq_one_letter_code
_entity_poly.pdbx_strand_id
1 'polypeptide(L)'
;VPGAEVEVITWSVLVTAPVPDVGVFETLPNTYNPEPNNYRTVFETRPVGKFDYAVFWRPDLKPGAQIVGPAAIEEEETTTIIPTGMQATVLASGAILGEHLVCHQELGAGSHRKSARERTDA
;
A
#
# COMPACT_ATOMS: atom_id res chain seq x y z
N VAL A 1 -26.54 40.82 -30.93
CA VAL A 1 -27.30 42.08 -31.01
C VAL A 1 -26.34 43.22 -30.73
N PRO A 2 -26.07 44.13 -31.69
CA PRO A 2 -25.28 45.33 -31.43
C PRO A 2 -26.01 46.21 -30.40
N GLY A 3 -25.36 46.55 -29.28
CA GLY A 3 -25.93 47.37 -28.21
C GLY A 3 -26.53 46.62 -27.01
N ALA A 4 -26.32 45.31 -26.88
CA ALA A 4 -26.74 44.58 -25.67
C ALA A 4 -25.85 44.93 -24.47
N GLU A 5 -26.46 45.28 -23.34
CA GLU A 5 -25.76 45.56 -22.08
C GLU A 5 -25.22 44.27 -21.43
N VAL A 6 -24.13 44.39 -20.66
CA VAL A 6 -23.47 43.26 -20.01
C VAL A 6 -24.30 42.77 -18.82
N GLU A 7 -24.57 41.46 -18.76
CA GLU A 7 -25.29 40.82 -17.66
C GLU A 7 -24.42 39.74 -16.99
N VAL A 8 -24.31 39.78 -15.66
CA VAL A 8 -23.59 38.78 -14.85
C VAL A 8 -24.62 37.90 -14.14
N ILE A 9 -24.73 36.65 -14.56
CA ILE A 9 -25.80 35.72 -14.13
C ILE A 9 -25.38 34.88 -12.91
N THR A 10 -24.07 34.68 -12.71
CA THR A 10 -23.56 33.91 -11.58
C THR A 10 -22.23 34.47 -11.11
N TRP A 11 -22.04 34.51 -9.80
CA TRP A 11 -20.78 34.89 -9.16
C TRP A 11 -20.41 33.85 -8.11
N SER A 12 -19.11 33.77 -7.79
CA SER A 12 -18.59 32.96 -6.69
C SER A 12 -17.49 33.73 -5.98
N VAL A 13 -17.46 33.63 -4.65
CA VAL A 13 -16.45 34.24 -3.81
C VAL A 13 -15.78 33.13 -3.00
N LEU A 14 -14.45 33.11 -3.03
CA LEU A 14 -13.65 32.29 -2.13
C LEU A 14 -13.16 33.15 -0.97
N VAL A 15 -13.56 32.79 0.25
CA VAL A 15 -13.03 33.40 1.48
C VAL A 15 -12.16 32.36 2.17
N THR A 16 -10.97 32.77 2.61
CA THR A 16 -10.05 31.93 3.38
C THR A 16 -9.62 32.65 4.66
N ALA A 17 -9.19 31.89 5.65
CA ALA A 17 -8.62 32.39 6.89
C ALA A 17 -7.29 31.68 7.17
N PRO A 18 -6.38 32.28 7.96
CA PRO A 18 -5.16 31.60 8.37
C PRO A 18 -5.48 30.31 9.14
N VAL A 19 -4.81 29.22 8.77
CA VAL A 19 -4.88 27.93 9.46
C VAL A 19 -3.64 27.82 10.36
N PRO A 20 -3.73 27.22 11.56
CA PRO A 20 -2.55 26.94 12.37
C PRO A 20 -1.48 26.20 11.58
N ASP A 21 -0.22 26.57 11.80
CA ASP A 21 0.90 25.89 11.15
C ASP A 21 0.98 24.44 11.62
N VAL A 22 0.98 23.51 10.67
CA VAL A 22 1.22 22.10 10.93
C VAL A 22 2.72 21.89 10.76
N GLY A 23 3.42 21.71 11.88
CA GLY A 23 4.87 21.61 11.90
C GLY A 23 5.42 20.61 10.87
N VAL A 24 6.61 20.90 10.34
CA VAL A 24 7.30 19.99 9.42
C VAL A 24 7.80 18.79 10.20
N PHE A 25 7.40 17.59 9.78
CA PHE A 25 7.93 16.36 10.36
C PHE A 25 9.40 16.17 9.94
N GLU A 26 10.25 15.79 10.90
CA GLU A 26 11.65 15.50 10.63
C GLU A 26 11.82 14.34 9.64
N THR A 27 13.01 14.23 9.05
CA THR A 27 13.37 13.08 8.21
C THR A 27 13.22 11.78 9.00
N LEU A 28 12.75 10.71 8.35
CA LEU A 28 12.54 9.42 9.00
C LEU A 28 13.79 8.97 9.78
N PRO A 29 13.63 8.51 11.03
CA PRO A 29 14.73 7.90 11.76
C PRO A 29 15.16 6.58 11.09
N ASN A 30 16.23 5.97 11.62
CA ASN A 30 16.66 4.64 11.18
C ASN A 30 15.50 3.64 11.18
N THR A 31 15.40 2.86 10.12
CA THR A 31 14.33 1.89 9.95
C THR A 31 14.59 0.64 10.78
N TYR A 32 13.52 -0.02 11.24
CA TYR A 32 13.60 -1.27 11.99
C TYR A 32 12.44 -2.20 11.67
N ASN A 33 12.62 -3.50 11.93
CA ASN A 33 11.57 -4.51 11.77
C ASN A 33 10.96 -4.80 13.15
N PRO A 34 9.70 -4.44 13.42
CA PRO A 34 9.04 -4.78 14.68
C PRO A 34 8.73 -6.28 14.75
N GLU A 35 8.63 -6.81 15.97
CA GLU A 35 8.09 -8.14 16.22
C GLU A 35 6.56 -8.11 16.25
N PRO A 36 5.86 -9.11 15.68
CA PRO A 36 4.41 -9.15 15.71
C PRO A 36 3.87 -9.60 17.08
N ASN A 37 2.69 -9.11 17.44
CA ASN A 37 1.99 -9.50 18.65
C ASN A 37 1.42 -10.93 18.55
N ASN A 38 0.93 -11.31 17.37
CA ASN A 38 0.45 -12.65 17.05
C ASN A 38 0.37 -12.87 15.53
N TYR A 39 -0.21 -14.00 15.14
CA TYR A 39 -0.52 -14.32 13.75
C TYR A 39 -1.99 -14.67 13.59
N ARG A 40 -2.59 -14.31 12.45
CA ARG A 40 -3.96 -14.63 12.09
C ARG A 40 -4.06 -15.13 10.65
N THR A 41 -4.71 -16.26 10.43
CA THR A 41 -4.95 -16.75 9.07
C THR A 41 -6.02 -15.89 8.37
N VAL A 42 -5.67 -15.31 7.22
CA VAL A 42 -6.54 -14.47 6.39
C VAL A 42 -6.58 -15.03 4.97
N PHE A 43 -7.75 -14.97 4.34
CA PHE A 43 -7.88 -15.33 2.93
C PHE A 43 -7.63 -14.11 2.04
N GLU A 44 -6.70 -14.24 1.09
CA GLU A 44 -6.48 -13.26 0.04
C GLU A 44 -7.08 -13.75 -1.29
N THR A 45 -7.52 -12.80 -2.12
CA THR A 45 -7.98 -13.10 -3.50
C THR A 45 -6.90 -12.89 -4.53
N ARG A 46 -5.82 -12.18 -4.18
CA ARG A 46 -4.68 -11.87 -5.06
C ARG A 46 -3.40 -11.72 -4.23
N PRO A 47 -2.60 -12.78 -4.07
CA PRO A 47 -2.81 -14.16 -4.56
C PRO A 47 -4.02 -14.86 -3.92
N VAL A 48 -4.65 -15.81 -4.62
CA VAL A 48 -5.71 -16.65 -4.03
C VAL A 48 -5.07 -17.62 -3.03
N GLY A 49 -5.48 -17.53 -1.76
CA GLY A 49 -4.98 -18.46 -0.74
C GLY A 49 -5.29 -18.02 0.68
N LYS A 50 -4.97 -18.88 1.64
CA LYS A 50 -4.93 -18.54 3.06
C LYS A 50 -3.49 -18.27 3.46
N PHE A 51 -3.24 -17.14 4.11
CA PHE A 51 -1.93 -16.70 4.54
C PHE A 51 -1.97 -16.34 6.02
N ASP A 52 -0.90 -16.62 6.74
CA ASP A 52 -0.77 -16.22 8.14
C ASP A 52 -0.25 -14.79 8.20
N TYR A 53 -1.15 -13.87 8.55
CA TYR A 53 -0.85 -12.45 8.69
C TYR A 53 -0.16 -12.21 10.03
N ALA A 54 1.01 -11.58 9.98
CA ALA A 54 1.64 -11.01 11.18
C ALA A 54 0.78 -9.84 11.69
N VAL A 55 0.36 -9.88 12.95
CA VAL A 55 -0.50 -8.85 13.54
C VAL A 55 0.31 -7.95 14.44
N PHE A 56 0.21 -6.64 14.22
CA PHE A 56 0.90 -5.61 14.97
C PHE A 56 -0.11 -4.70 15.66
N TRP A 57 0.14 -4.34 16.91
CA TRP A 57 -0.61 -3.31 17.62
C TRP A 57 -0.01 -1.93 17.31
N ARG A 58 -0.78 -1.07 16.64
CA ARG A 58 -0.33 0.23 16.13
C ARG A 58 0.31 1.12 17.20
N PRO A 59 -0.24 1.26 18.42
CA PRO A 59 0.37 2.07 19.47
C PRO A 59 1.79 1.66 19.88
N ASP A 60 2.20 0.41 19.62
CA ASP A 60 3.53 -0.10 19.94
C ASP A 60 4.56 0.22 18.84
N LEU A 61 4.10 0.67 17.66
CA LEU A 61 4.95 0.99 16.51
C LEU A 61 5.48 2.43 16.59
N LYS A 62 6.78 2.57 16.38
CA LYS A 62 7.47 3.87 16.34
C LYS A 62 7.77 4.27 14.89
N PRO A 63 7.95 5.57 14.60
CA PRO A 63 8.47 6.00 13.31
C PRO A 63 9.72 5.21 12.90
N GLY A 64 9.76 4.80 11.64
CA GLY A 64 10.81 3.93 11.08
C GLY A 64 10.46 2.43 11.09
N ALA A 65 9.35 2.01 11.69
CA ALA A 65 8.91 0.61 11.62
C ALA A 65 8.60 0.21 10.16
N GLN A 66 9.23 -0.85 9.68
CA GLN A 66 8.95 -1.47 8.38
C GLN A 66 8.26 -2.82 8.56
N ILE A 67 7.09 -2.97 7.95
CA ILE A 67 6.26 -4.17 8.06
C ILE A 67 6.00 -4.70 6.66
N VAL A 68 6.58 -5.85 6.33
CA VAL A 68 6.36 -6.53 5.05
C VAL A 68 5.13 -7.42 5.17
N GLY A 69 4.20 -7.30 4.21
CA GLY A 69 3.01 -8.14 4.15
C GLY A 69 3.34 -9.60 3.79
N PRO A 70 2.45 -10.56 4.12
CA PRO A 70 1.11 -10.38 4.65
C PRO A 70 1.07 -9.99 6.14
N ALA A 71 0.43 -8.88 6.47
CA ALA A 71 0.34 -8.35 7.82
C ALA A 71 -0.93 -7.53 8.07
N ALA A 72 -1.32 -7.41 9.33
CA ALA A 72 -2.39 -6.53 9.79
C ALA A 72 -1.86 -5.60 10.89
N ILE A 73 -2.10 -4.31 10.75
CA ILE A 73 -1.81 -3.31 11.78
C ILE A 73 -3.13 -2.93 12.42
N GLU A 74 -3.36 -3.37 13.65
CA GLU A 74 -4.58 -3.16 14.40
C GLU A 74 -4.46 -1.92 15.29
N GLU A 75 -5.54 -1.17 15.36
CA GLU A 75 -5.78 -0.10 16.33
C GLU A 75 -7.22 -0.22 16.85
N GLU A 76 -7.61 0.60 17.82
CA GLU A 76 -8.91 0.46 18.51
C GLU A 76 -10.11 0.56 17.54
N GLU A 77 -10.02 1.42 16.52
CA GLU A 77 -11.14 1.69 15.60
C GLU A 77 -10.87 1.27 14.15
N THR A 78 -9.67 0.77 13.83
CA THR A 78 -9.29 0.47 12.44
C THR A 78 -8.32 -0.70 12.37
N THR A 79 -8.31 -1.39 11.24
CA THR A 79 -7.28 -2.39 10.92
C THR A 79 -6.77 -2.10 9.53
N THR A 80 -5.48 -1.77 9.44
CA THR A 80 -4.81 -1.55 8.16
C THR A 80 -4.22 -2.87 7.68
N ILE A 81 -4.71 -3.35 6.54
CA ILE A 81 -4.25 -4.60 5.91
C ILE A 81 -3.08 -4.32 4.97
N ILE A 82 -1.96 -5.01 5.20
CA ILE A 82 -0.78 -5.01 4.33
C ILE A 82 -0.75 -6.36 3.61
N PRO A 83 -1.30 -6.47 2.40
CA PRO A 83 -1.40 -7.75 1.71
C PRO A 83 -0.04 -8.25 1.22
N THR A 84 -0.02 -9.49 0.75
CA THR A 84 1.17 -10.09 0.14
C THR A 84 1.72 -9.19 -0.98
N GLY A 85 3.04 -8.92 -0.95
CA GLY A 85 3.71 -8.08 -1.95
C GLY A 85 3.63 -6.58 -1.68
N MET A 86 3.13 -6.15 -0.52
CA MET A 86 3.22 -4.77 -0.05
C MET A 86 4.12 -4.66 1.19
N GLN A 87 4.61 -3.45 1.42
CA GLN A 87 5.30 -3.06 2.64
C GLN A 87 4.64 -1.80 3.21
N ALA A 88 4.55 -1.73 4.53
CA ALA A 88 4.18 -0.54 5.27
C ALA A 88 5.39 0.06 6.00
N THR A 89 5.47 1.39 6.00
CA THR A 89 6.41 2.16 6.82
C THR A 89 5.66 3.14 7.71
N VAL A 90 5.98 3.17 9.01
CA VAL A 90 5.46 4.21 9.92
C VAL A 90 6.30 5.47 9.77
N LEU A 91 5.68 6.55 9.30
CA LEU A 91 6.37 7.82 9.04
C LEU A 91 6.62 8.62 10.32
N ALA A 92 7.44 9.67 10.24
CA ALA A 92 7.68 10.61 11.33
C ALA A 92 6.40 11.34 11.79
N SER A 93 5.43 11.51 10.88
CA SER A 93 4.09 12.01 11.19
C SER A 93 3.21 11.01 11.95
N GLY A 94 3.67 9.78 12.10
CA GLY A 94 2.86 8.66 12.56
C GLY A 94 2.01 8.02 11.46
N ALA A 95 1.90 8.61 10.26
CA ALA A 95 1.13 8.01 9.15
C ALA A 95 1.70 6.65 8.73
N ILE A 96 0.83 5.76 8.23
CA ILE A 96 1.24 4.49 7.62
C ILE A 96 1.34 4.72 6.11
N LEU A 97 2.55 4.61 5.57
CA LEU A 97 2.79 4.62 4.13
C LEU A 97 2.82 3.17 3.62
N GLY A 98 1.84 2.80 2.79
CA GLY A 98 1.80 1.51 2.11
C GLY A 98 2.36 1.60 0.69
N GLU A 99 3.30 0.73 0.37
CA GLU A 99 3.98 0.68 -0.93
C GLU A 99 3.91 -0.73 -1.51
N HIS A 100 3.76 -0.82 -2.83
CA HIS A 100 3.84 -2.10 -3.52
C HIS A 100 5.31 -2.46 -3.71
N LEU A 101 5.71 -3.63 -3.23
CA LEU A 101 7.01 -4.18 -3.57
C LEU A 101 6.95 -4.58 -5.04
N VAL A 102 7.79 -3.95 -5.85
CA VAL A 102 7.92 -4.33 -7.26
C VAL A 102 8.68 -5.65 -7.30
N CYS A 103 7.97 -6.74 -7.61
CA CYS A 103 8.62 -7.98 -7.99
C CYS A 103 9.19 -7.80 -9.41
N HIS A 104 10.51 -7.79 -9.54
CA HIS A 104 11.17 -7.81 -10.84
C HIS A 104 10.90 -9.19 -11.48
N GLN A 105 9.79 -9.35 -12.21
CA GLN A 105 9.53 -10.59 -12.95
C GLN A 105 10.48 -10.67 -14.14
N GLU A 106 11.48 -11.54 -14.06
CA GLU A 106 12.16 -12.02 -15.26
C GLU A 106 11.12 -12.71 -16.16
N LEU A 107 10.93 -12.16 -17.35
CA LEU A 107 10.15 -12.77 -18.42
C LEU A 107 10.84 -14.06 -18.87
N GLY A 108 10.56 -15.17 -18.19
CA GLY A 108 10.94 -16.50 -18.63
C GLY A 108 10.18 -16.86 -19.90
N ALA A 109 10.76 -16.55 -21.06
CA ALA A 109 10.30 -17.05 -22.35
C ALA A 109 10.30 -18.58 -22.33
N GLY A 110 9.11 -19.17 -22.40
CA GLY A 110 8.93 -20.62 -22.45
C GLY A 110 9.62 -21.24 -23.66
N SER A 111 10.71 -21.96 -23.40
CA SER A 111 11.28 -22.94 -24.33
C SER A 111 10.41 -24.20 -24.30
N HIS A 112 9.43 -24.28 -25.20
CA HIS A 112 8.82 -25.55 -25.58
C HIS A 112 9.45 -26.04 -26.88
N ARG A 113 10.54 -26.81 -26.74
CA ARG A 113 11.01 -27.73 -27.78
C ARG A 113 10.97 -29.15 -27.22
N LYS A 114 9.82 -29.83 -27.36
CA LYS A 114 9.83 -31.30 -27.32
C LYS A 114 10.12 -31.81 -28.72
N SER A 115 11.34 -32.34 -28.91
CA SER A 115 11.67 -33.20 -30.04
C SER A 115 12.02 -34.60 -29.52
N ALA A 116 11.36 -35.62 -30.06
CA ALA A 116 11.85 -36.98 -30.35
C ALA A 116 10.61 -37.86 -30.58
N ARG A 117 10.26 -38.14 -31.84
CA ARG A 117 10.62 -39.36 -32.61
C ARG A 117 9.98 -40.65 -32.07
N GLU A 118 8.82 -40.96 -32.66
CA GLU A 118 8.52 -42.18 -33.44
C GLU A 118 9.11 -43.51 -32.96
N ARG A 119 8.22 -44.47 -32.63
CA ARG A 119 8.42 -45.88 -32.94
C ARG A 119 7.12 -46.46 -33.51
N THR A 120 7.30 -47.04 -34.67
CA THR A 120 6.40 -47.78 -35.55
C THR A 120 5.82 -49.06 -34.95
N ASP A 121 4.71 -49.44 -35.58
CA ASP A 121 3.86 -50.63 -35.43
C ASP A 121 4.55 -51.99 -35.28
N ALA A 122 3.89 -52.89 -34.54
CA ALA A 122 3.43 -54.22 -34.98
C ALA A 122 2.50 -54.85 -33.94
#